data_AF-F5HQ14-F1
#
_entry.id   AF-F5HQ14-F1
#
_cell.length_a   1.000
_cell.length_b   1.000
_cell.length_c   1.000
_cell.angle_alpha   90.00
_cell.angle_beta   90.00
_cell.angle_gamma   90.00
#
_symmetry.space_group_name_H-M   'P 1'
#
loop_
_entity.id
_entity.type
_entity.pdbx_description
1 polymer ?
#
loop_
_entity_poly.entity_id
_entity_poly.type
_entity_poly.pdbx_seq_one_letter_code
_entity_poly.pdbx_strand_id
1 'polypeptide(L)'
;AHSLCFNFTIKSWSRPGQPWCEAQVFMNKNLFLQYDSDSNMVKPLGLLGKKVNATSTWGELTQTLGEVGRDLRMLLLDVKPQIKTSGPSTLQVEMLCQREAERCTGASWQFTINGEKCLLFDAMNMTWTVINHEASKIKETWKKDRGLEKYFRKLSMGDCNHWLREFLGHREAMPEPT
;
A
#
# COMPACT_ATOMS: atom_id res chain seq x y z
N ALA A 1 2.86 -16.91 11.56
CA ALA A 1 2.75 -15.49 11.17
C ALA A 1 1.59 -15.23 10.18
N HIS A 2 0.90 -14.11 10.34
CA HIS A 2 -0.12 -13.58 9.42
C HIS A 2 0.36 -12.29 8.76
N SER A 3 -0.18 -11.96 7.59
CA SER A 3 0.22 -10.76 6.84
C SER A 3 -0.97 -10.03 6.21
N LEU A 4 -0.86 -8.71 6.17
CA LEU A 4 -1.71 -7.82 5.40
C LEU A 4 -0.84 -7.09 4.37
N CYS A 5 -1.25 -7.14 3.11
CA CYS A 5 -0.50 -6.57 2.00
C CYS A 5 -1.40 -5.65 1.18
N PHE A 6 -0.90 -4.46 0.87
CA PHE A 6 -1.56 -3.44 0.09
C PHE A 6 -0.77 -3.19 -1.20
N ASN A 7 -1.39 -3.50 -2.33
CA ASN A 7 -0.80 -3.30 -3.64
C ASN A 7 -1.47 -2.10 -4.31
N PHE A 8 -0.77 -0.98 -4.34
CA PHE A 8 -1.19 0.21 -5.05
C PHE A 8 -0.66 0.20 -6.49
N THR A 9 -1.47 0.69 -7.41
CA THR A 9 -1.08 1.04 -8.77
C THR A 9 -1.49 2.48 -9.03
N ILE A 10 -0.50 3.35 -9.17
CA ILE A 10 -0.67 4.79 -9.33
C ILE A 10 -0.23 5.20 -10.73
N LYS A 11 -1.04 6.01 -11.40
CA LYS A 11 -0.76 6.60 -12.71
C LYS A 11 -0.49 8.09 -12.52
N SER A 12 0.60 8.58 -13.11
CA SER A 12 0.89 10.02 -13.12
C SER A 12 -0.22 10.83 -13.81
N TRP A 13 -0.88 10.23 -14.79
CA TRP A 13 -2.00 10.80 -15.53
C TRP A 13 -3.05 9.72 -15.83
N SER A 14 -4.33 10.09 -15.81
CA SER A 14 -5.45 9.25 -16.22
C SER A 14 -6.48 10.07 -17.01
N ARG A 15 -7.28 9.39 -17.84
CA ARG A 15 -8.43 10.02 -18.51
C ARG A 15 -9.56 10.29 -17.52
N PRO A 16 -10.46 11.24 -17.80
CA PRO A 16 -11.71 11.37 -17.05
C PRO A 16 -12.48 10.04 -17.02
N GLY A 17 -13.00 9.65 -15.87
CA GLY A 17 -13.69 8.37 -15.67
C GLY A 17 -12.76 7.16 -15.58
N GLN A 18 -11.44 7.35 -15.51
CA GLN A 18 -10.48 6.28 -15.25
C GLN A 18 -9.72 6.53 -13.95
N PRO A 19 -9.61 5.53 -13.07
CA PRO A 19 -8.90 5.68 -11.82
C PRO A 19 -7.40 5.92 -12.08
N TRP A 20 -6.88 6.93 -11.39
CA TRP A 20 -5.46 7.22 -11.33
C TRP A 20 -4.77 6.45 -10.21
N CYS A 21 -5.53 5.96 -9.22
CA CYS A 21 -5.06 5.06 -8.17
C CYS A 21 -6.02 3.88 -8.04
N GLU A 22 -5.44 2.69 -8.02
CA GLU A 22 -6.13 1.43 -7.73
C GLU A 22 -5.37 0.75 -6.60
N ALA A 23 -6.06 0.19 -5.61
CA ALA A 23 -5.41 -0.57 -4.55
C ALA A 23 -6.09 -1.94 -4.35
N GLN A 24 -5.29 -2.96 -4.11
CA GLN A 24 -5.74 -4.31 -3.79
C GLN A 24 -5.21 -4.72 -2.42
N VAL A 25 -6.07 -5.25 -1.55
CA VAL A 25 -5.68 -5.64 -0.19
C VAL A 25 -5.81 -7.14 0.01
N PHE A 26 -4.72 -7.75 0.46
CA PHE A 26 -4.58 -9.19 0.61
C PHE A 26 -4.32 -9.55 2.07
N MET A 27 -5.04 -10.55 2.58
CA MET A 27 -4.76 -11.16 3.88
C MET A 27 -4.25 -12.59 3.69
N ASN A 28 -3.02 -12.87 4.12
CA ASN A 28 -2.33 -14.15 3.88
C ASN A 28 -2.41 -14.61 2.41
N LYS A 29 -2.24 -13.68 1.46
CA LYS A 29 -2.36 -13.84 -0.01
C LYS A 29 -3.77 -13.89 -0.59
N ASN A 30 -4.82 -13.89 0.23
CA ASN A 30 -6.19 -13.86 -0.27
C ASN A 30 -6.67 -12.42 -0.46
N LEU A 31 -7.00 -12.06 -1.69
CA LEU A 31 -7.61 -10.76 -2.02
C LEU A 31 -8.99 -10.68 -1.36
N PHE A 32 -9.25 -9.61 -0.61
CA PHE A 32 -10.56 -9.42 0.04
C PHE A 32 -11.09 -7.99 -0.08
N LEU A 33 -10.29 -7.03 -0.58
CA LEU A 33 -10.71 -5.64 -0.84
C LEU A 33 -10.08 -5.10 -2.11
N GLN A 34 -10.82 -4.24 -2.80
CA GLN A 34 -10.33 -3.43 -3.90
C GLN A 34 -10.76 -1.98 -3.72
N TYR A 35 -9.90 -1.03 -4.05
CA TYR A 35 -10.20 0.40 -4.07
C TYR A 35 -9.88 0.96 -5.43
N ASP A 36 -10.70 1.90 -5.90
CA ASP A 36 -10.41 2.70 -7.08
C ASP A 36 -10.70 4.18 -6.82
N SER A 37 -9.83 5.05 -7.32
CA SER A 37 -9.88 6.50 -7.06
C SER A 37 -10.96 7.23 -7.87
N ASP A 38 -11.66 6.54 -8.78
CA ASP A 38 -12.72 7.11 -9.60
C ASP A 38 -14.03 7.13 -8.82
N SER A 39 -14.41 5.98 -8.26
CA SER A 39 -15.51 5.91 -7.30
C SER A 39 -15.14 6.43 -5.91
N ASN A 40 -13.83 6.43 -5.59
CA ASN A 40 -13.30 6.70 -4.26
C ASN A 40 -13.91 5.79 -3.18
N MET A 41 -14.20 4.55 -3.56
CA MET A 41 -14.85 3.57 -2.69
C MET A 41 -14.03 2.28 -2.62
N VAL A 42 -14.05 1.65 -1.46
CA VAL A 42 -13.60 0.27 -1.31
C VAL A 42 -14.75 -0.67 -1.71
N LYS A 43 -14.42 -1.75 -2.40
CA LYS A 43 -15.30 -2.84 -2.80
C LYS A 43 -14.93 -4.09 -2.00
N PRO A 44 -15.87 -4.67 -1.22
CA PRO A 44 -15.60 -5.89 -0.47
C PRO A 44 -15.62 -7.11 -1.39
N LEU A 45 -14.69 -8.03 -1.16
CA LEU A 45 -14.58 -9.29 -1.90
C LEU A 45 -14.60 -10.48 -0.93
N GLY A 46 -15.33 -11.52 -1.32
CA GLY A 46 -15.49 -12.74 -0.51
C GLY A 46 -16.18 -12.51 0.83
N LEU A 47 -16.16 -13.54 1.69
CA LEU A 47 -16.81 -13.48 3.01
C LEU A 47 -16.12 -12.51 3.96
N LEU A 48 -14.78 -12.50 3.95
CA LEU A 48 -13.99 -11.62 4.80
C LEU A 48 -14.24 -10.14 4.47
N GLY A 49 -14.19 -9.77 3.18
CA GLY A 49 -14.47 -8.39 2.75
C GLY A 49 -15.85 -7.93 3.18
N LYS A 50 -16.88 -8.80 3.07
CA LYS A 50 -18.25 -8.49 3.53
C LYS A 50 -18.33 -8.27 5.04
N LYS A 51 -17.62 -9.07 5.85
CA LYS A 51 -17.56 -8.86 7.31
C LYS A 51 -16.89 -7.53 7.65
N VAL A 52 -15.74 -7.24 7.05
CA VAL A 52 -15.00 -5.99 7.30
C VAL A 52 -15.80 -4.77 6.83
N ASN A 53 -16.58 -4.87 5.77
CA ASN A 53 -17.49 -3.80 5.32
C ASN A 53 -18.59 -3.45 6.32
N ALA A 54 -18.92 -4.36 7.25
CA ALA A 54 -19.93 -4.10 8.28
C ALA A 54 -19.34 -3.43 9.54
N THR A 55 -18.04 -3.14 9.57
CA THR A 55 -17.35 -2.55 10.73
C THR A 55 -17.10 -1.07 10.55
N SER A 56 -16.84 -0.36 11.65
CA SER A 56 -16.43 1.06 11.63
C SER A 56 -15.09 1.26 10.91
N THR A 57 -14.21 0.26 10.93
CA THR A 57 -12.90 0.26 10.27
C THR A 57 -12.99 0.49 8.76
N TRP A 58 -14.13 0.17 8.13
CA TRP A 58 -14.32 0.33 6.69
C TRP A 58 -14.14 1.78 6.20
N GLY A 59 -14.72 2.73 6.94
CA GLY A 59 -14.64 4.15 6.60
C GLY A 59 -13.21 4.67 6.73
N GLU A 60 -12.55 4.35 7.84
CA GLU A 60 -11.16 4.72 8.11
C GLU A 60 -10.20 4.15 7.06
N LEU A 61 -10.40 2.89 6.67
CA LEU A 61 -9.61 2.25 5.63
C LEU A 61 -9.81 2.94 4.28
N THR A 62 -11.05 3.23 3.90
CA THR A 62 -11.38 3.91 2.63
C THR A 62 -10.72 5.29 2.57
N GLN A 63 -10.82 6.06 3.64
CA GLN A 63 -10.17 7.37 3.74
C GLN A 63 -8.65 7.24 3.62
N THR A 64 -8.05 6.31 4.36
CA THR A 64 -6.59 6.14 4.38
C THR A 64 -6.07 5.69 3.01
N LEU A 65 -6.77 4.79 2.30
CA LEU A 65 -6.38 4.38 0.94
C LEU A 65 -6.38 5.56 -0.04
N GLY A 66 -7.35 6.46 0.05
CA GLY A 66 -7.40 7.68 -0.77
C GLY A 66 -6.31 8.70 -0.40
N GLU A 67 -5.94 8.81 0.88
CA GLU A 67 -4.81 9.62 1.34
C GLU A 67 -3.48 9.06 0.84
N VAL A 68 -3.20 7.79 1.11
CA VAL A 68 -1.98 7.10 0.64
C VAL A 68 -1.86 7.15 -0.88
N GLY A 69 -2.96 6.92 -1.61
CA GLY A 69 -2.97 7.05 -3.06
C GLY A 69 -2.49 8.43 -3.53
N ARG A 70 -3.01 9.51 -2.92
CA ARG A 70 -2.60 10.89 -3.26
C ARG A 70 -1.14 11.15 -2.93
N ASP A 71 -0.69 10.72 -1.76
CA ASP A 71 0.70 10.89 -1.32
C ASP A 71 1.67 10.16 -2.25
N LEU A 72 1.37 8.91 -2.60
CA LEU A 72 2.15 8.12 -3.57
C LEU A 72 2.15 8.77 -4.97
N ARG A 73 1.02 9.37 -5.39
CA ARG A 73 0.98 10.11 -6.65
C ARG A 73 1.87 11.33 -6.62
N MET A 74 1.92 12.07 -5.52
CA MET A 74 2.82 13.21 -5.36
C MET A 74 4.28 12.77 -5.42
N LEU A 75 4.64 11.66 -4.77
CA LEU A 75 5.99 11.08 -4.85
C LEU A 75 6.37 10.71 -6.28
N LEU A 76 5.45 10.11 -7.06
CA LEU A 76 5.67 9.80 -8.46
C LEU A 76 5.88 11.06 -9.31
N LEU A 77 5.10 12.11 -9.07
CA LEU A 77 5.20 13.36 -9.82
C LEU A 77 6.52 14.11 -9.53
N ASP A 78 6.99 14.08 -8.28
CA ASP A 78 8.25 14.71 -7.86
C ASP A 78 9.48 14.11 -8.55
N VAL A 79 9.46 12.80 -8.81
CA VAL A 79 10.56 12.09 -9.47
C VAL A 79 10.35 11.89 -10.96
N LYS A 80 9.21 12.32 -11.51
CA LYS A 80 8.91 12.22 -12.95
C LYS A 80 10.02 12.77 -13.86
N PRO A 81 10.69 13.90 -13.57
CA PRO A 81 11.81 14.40 -14.37
C PRO A 81 13.03 13.46 -14.43
N GLN A 82 13.12 12.50 -13.50
CA GLN A 82 14.21 11.53 -13.40
C GLN A 82 13.89 10.23 -14.15
N ILE A 83 12.63 10.02 -14.53
CA ILE A 83 12.15 8.84 -15.26
C ILE A 83 12.37 9.05 -16.76
N LYS A 84 13.08 8.13 -17.41
CA LYS A 84 13.39 8.18 -18.85
C LYS A 84 12.19 7.74 -19.70
N THR A 85 11.06 8.43 -19.59
CA THR A 85 9.86 8.12 -20.37
C THR A 85 9.11 9.40 -20.70
N SER A 86 8.76 9.58 -21.98
CA SER A 86 8.00 10.76 -22.46
C SER A 86 6.49 10.66 -22.17
N GLY A 87 5.98 9.45 -21.94
CA GLY A 87 4.58 9.17 -21.66
C GLY A 87 4.20 9.20 -20.17
N PRO A 88 2.93 8.86 -19.84
CA PRO A 88 2.51 8.67 -18.47
C PRO A 88 3.33 7.59 -17.77
N SER A 89 3.90 7.92 -16.62
CA SER A 89 4.60 6.96 -15.76
C SER A 89 3.63 6.29 -14.79
N THR A 90 3.97 5.07 -14.37
CA THR A 90 3.24 4.31 -13.34
C THR A 90 4.15 4.04 -12.15
N LEU A 91 3.56 4.06 -10.95
CA LEU A 91 4.19 3.63 -9.71
C LEU A 91 3.34 2.52 -9.11
N GLN A 92 3.92 1.35 -8.95
CA GLN A 92 3.33 0.26 -8.18
C GLN A 92 4.02 0.18 -6.83
N VAL A 93 3.24 0.03 -5.78
CA VAL A 93 3.74 -0.01 -4.40
C VAL A 93 3.13 -1.19 -3.69
N GLU A 94 3.99 -2.04 -3.12
CA GLU A 94 3.60 -3.13 -2.24
C GLU A 94 3.98 -2.74 -0.81
N MET A 95 2.97 -2.44 0.01
CA MET A 95 3.14 -2.22 1.44
C MET A 95 2.72 -3.47 2.20
N LEU A 96 3.61 -3.97 3.04
CA LEU A 96 3.43 -5.19 3.80
C LEU A 96 3.52 -4.88 5.29
N CYS A 97 2.64 -5.49 6.08
CA CYS A 97 2.86 -5.72 7.49
C CYS A 97 2.60 -7.18 7.86
N GLN A 98 3.40 -7.67 8.80
CA GLN A 98 3.38 -9.04 9.27
C GLN A 98 3.32 -9.05 10.79
N ARG A 99 2.57 -10.02 11.31
CA ARG A 99 2.41 -10.22 12.74
C ARG A 99 2.55 -11.69 13.09
N GLU A 100 3.18 -11.94 14.22
CA GLU A 100 3.18 -13.25 14.87
C GLU A 100 2.74 -13.09 16.32
N ALA A 101 1.68 -13.82 16.68
CA ALA A 101 0.91 -13.53 17.89
C ALA A 101 0.59 -12.02 17.98
N GLU A 102 0.94 -11.38 19.10
CA GLU A 102 0.68 -9.96 19.33
C GLU A 102 1.81 -9.02 18.86
N ARG A 103 2.86 -9.52 18.19
CA ARG A 103 4.03 -8.72 17.83
C ARG A 103 4.11 -8.48 16.33
N CYS A 104 4.36 -7.24 15.93
CA CYS A 104 4.74 -6.91 14.56
C CYS A 104 6.14 -7.49 14.29
N THR A 105 6.25 -8.35 13.28
CA THR A 105 7.48 -9.05 12.93
C THR A 105 8.05 -8.62 11.59
N GLY A 106 7.28 -7.92 10.78
CA GLY A 106 7.75 -7.39 9.50
C GLY A 106 6.92 -6.21 9.03
N ALA A 107 7.57 -5.22 8.44
CA ALA A 107 6.94 -4.07 7.82
C ALA A 107 7.83 -3.52 6.71
N SER A 108 7.32 -3.40 5.49
CA SER A 108 8.13 -2.95 4.35
C SER A 108 7.30 -2.28 3.26
N TRP A 109 7.99 -1.52 2.41
CA TRP A 109 7.43 -0.90 1.21
C TRP A 109 8.34 -1.19 0.01
N GLN A 110 7.82 -1.84 -1.03
CA GLN A 110 8.54 -2.07 -2.29
C GLN A 110 7.95 -1.17 -3.39
N PHE A 111 8.81 -0.46 -4.09
CA PHE A 111 8.43 0.49 -5.14
C PHE A 111 8.91 0.01 -6.51
N THR A 112 8.00 0.02 -7.46
CA THR A 112 8.23 -0.38 -8.86
C THR A 112 7.76 0.76 -9.75
N ILE A 113 8.64 1.29 -10.60
CA ILE A 113 8.31 2.38 -11.53
C ILE A 113 8.34 1.84 -12.94
N ASN A 114 7.27 2.06 -13.71
CA ASN A 114 7.12 1.57 -15.09
C ASN A 114 7.40 0.06 -15.24
N GLY A 115 7.06 -0.74 -14.22
CA GLY A 115 7.27 -2.19 -14.20
C GLY A 115 8.65 -2.65 -13.71
N GLU A 116 9.59 -1.74 -13.46
CA GLU A 116 10.91 -2.07 -12.92
C GLU A 116 10.97 -1.84 -11.41
N LYS A 117 11.42 -2.84 -10.65
CA LYS A 117 11.63 -2.69 -9.20
C LYS A 117 12.78 -1.71 -8.95
N CYS A 118 12.53 -0.71 -8.12
CA CYS A 118 13.46 0.40 -7.91
C CYS A 118 14.00 0.44 -6.49
N LEU A 119 13.12 0.48 -5.49
CA LEU A 119 13.47 0.72 -4.09
C LEU A 119 12.73 -0.25 -3.17
N LEU A 120 13.38 -0.62 -2.07
CA LEU A 120 12.78 -1.30 -0.93
C LEU A 120 13.08 -0.49 0.32
N PHE A 121 12.03 -0.15 1.06
CA PHE A 121 12.14 0.45 2.38
C PHE A 121 11.75 -0.60 3.42
N ASP A 122 12.71 -0.99 4.24
CA ASP A 122 12.49 -1.78 5.44
C ASP A 122 12.09 -0.83 6.57
N ALA A 123 10.79 -0.83 6.92
CA ALA A 123 10.23 0.05 7.92
C ALA A 123 10.55 -0.40 9.36
N MET A 124 10.95 -1.67 9.55
CA MET A 124 11.39 -2.17 10.85
C MET A 124 12.73 -1.55 11.21
N ASN A 125 13.65 -1.54 10.24
CA ASN A 125 15.02 -1.08 10.42
C ASN A 125 15.23 0.38 9.99
N MET A 126 14.23 1.01 9.37
CA MET A 126 14.32 2.36 8.78
C MET A 126 15.43 2.46 7.72
N THR A 127 15.54 1.44 6.85
CA THR A 127 16.60 1.37 5.84
C THR A 127 16.06 1.31 4.42
N TRP A 128 16.73 2.06 3.53
CA TRP A 128 16.44 2.07 2.09
C TRP A 128 17.47 1.26 1.32
N THR A 129 17.00 0.22 0.64
CA THR A 129 17.77 -0.57 -0.33
C THR A 129 17.45 -0.10 -1.74
N VAL A 130 18.50 0.20 -2.50
CA VAL A 130 18.40 0.53 -3.93
C VAL A 130 18.54 -0.77 -4.72
N ILE A 131 17.53 -1.09 -5.54
CA ILE A 131 17.48 -2.34 -6.32
C ILE A 131 18.08 -2.10 -7.72
N ASN A 132 17.78 -0.96 -8.34
CA ASN A 132 18.33 -0.56 -9.64
C ASN A 132 19.15 0.73 -9.47
N HIS A 133 20.34 0.80 -10.09
CA HIS A 133 21.22 1.96 -10.08
C HIS A 133 20.50 3.27 -10.46
N GLU A 134 19.56 3.22 -11.41
CA GLU A 134 18.78 4.39 -11.84
C GLU A 134 17.90 4.98 -10.71
N ALA A 135 17.50 4.15 -9.74
CA ALA A 135 16.68 4.55 -8.60
C ALA A 135 17.46 5.27 -7.50
N SER A 136 18.79 5.37 -7.60
CA SER A 136 19.61 6.07 -6.60
C SER A 136 19.21 7.54 -6.48
N LYS A 137 18.95 8.22 -7.61
CA LYS A 137 18.52 9.63 -7.63
C LYS A 137 17.13 9.82 -7.05
N ILE A 138 16.23 8.86 -7.30
CA ILE A 138 14.87 8.82 -6.74
C ILE A 138 14.94 8.75 -5.21
N LYS A 139 15.76 7.83 -4.68
CA LYS A 139 16.01 7.71 -3.23
C LYS A 139 16.52 9.02 -2.65
N GLU A 140 17.55 9.63 -3.24
CA GLU A 140 18.10 10.89 -2.73
C GLU A 140 17.09 12.04 -2.78
N THR A 141 16.14 12.01 -3.71
CA THR A 141 15.06 13.01 -3.78
C THR A 141 14.06 12.80 -2.66
N TRP A 142 13.53 11.58 -2.51
CA TRP A 142 12.57 11.24 -1.47
C TRP A 142 13.14 11.39 -0.04
N LYS A 143 14.43 11.10 0.16
CA LYS A 143 15.09 11.27 1.48
C LYS A 143 15.25 12.73 1.93
N LYS A 144 15.05 13.71 1.04
CA LYS A 144 15.03 15.13 1.45
C LYS A 144 13.82 15.43 2.33
N ASP A 145 12.72 14.69 2.17
CA ASP A 145 11.59 14.76 3.07
C ASP A 145 11.90 13.99 4.36
N ARG A 146 12.15 14.75 5.43
CA ARG A 146 12.44 14.21 6.77
C ARG A 146 11.25 13.49 7.40
N GLY A 147 10.03 13.67 6.87
CA GLY A 147 8.79 13.05 7.35
C GLY A 147 8.47 11.72 6.66
N LEU A 148 8.98 11.48 5.46
CA LEU A 148 8.55 10.37 4.61
C LEU A 148 8.79 8.99 5.24
N GLU A 149 9.98 8.75 5.79
CA GLU A 149 10.30 7.46 6.43
C GLU A 149 9.43 7.22 7.68
N LYS A 150 9.15 8.29 8.44
CA LYS A 150 8.26 8.22 9.61
C LYS A 150 6.82 7.94 9.20
N TYR A 151 6.36 8.53 8.10
CA TYR A 151 5.05 8.28 7.53
C TYR A 151 4.90 6.82 7.10
N PHE A 152 5.84 6.29 6.30
CA PHE A 152 5.82 4.89 5.88
C PHE A 152 5.84 3.93 7.06
N ARG A 153 6.68 4.22 8.08
CA ARG A 153 6.73 3.42 9.30
C ARG A 153 5.44 3.47 10.10
N LYS A 154 4.83 4.65 10.27
CA LYS A 154 3.56 4.78 11.00
C LYS A 154 2.47 3.97 10.32
N LEU A 155 2.35 4.06 9.00
CA LEU A 155 1.35 3.31 8.24
C LEU A 155 1.58 1.80 8.30
N SER A 156 2.80 1.32 8.06
CA SER A 156 3.05 -0.13 7.98
C SER A 156 3.17 -0.81 9.34
N MET A 157 3.75 -0.17 10.37
CA MET A 157 3.87 -0.75 11.71
C MET A 157 2.69 -0.44 12.63
N GLY A 158 2.00 0.68 12.40
CA GLY A 158 0.86 1.14 13.18
C GLY A 158 -0.45 0.72 12.56
N ASP A 159 -0.93 1.49 11.57
CA ASP A 159 -2.29 1.36 11.02
C ASP A 159 -2.52 -0.02 10.37
N CYS A 160 -1.57 -0.48 9.53
CA CYS A 160 -1.64 -1.81 8.91
C CYS A 160 -1.67 -2.94 9.93
N ASN A 161 -0.83 -2.87 10.97
CA ASN A 161 -0.77 -3.89 12.01
C ASN A 161 -2.04 -3.90 12.88
N HIS A 162 -2.61 -2.71 13.15
CA HIS A 162 -3.90 -2.57 13.80
C HIS A 162 -5.01 -3.26 12.99
N TRP A 163 -5.12 -2.94 11.70
CA TRP A 163 -6.10 -3.59 10.81
C TRP A 163 -5.88 -5.09 10.67
N LEU A 164 -4.63 -5.54 10.57
CA LEU A 164 -4.31 -6.97 10.51
C LEU A 164 -4.86 -7.70 11.74
N ARG A 165 -4.71 -7.14 12.95
CA ARG A 165 -5.29 -7.71 14.17
C ARG A 165 -6.82 -7.79 14.10
N GLU A 166 -7.48 -6.73 13.69
CA GLU A 166 -8.95 -6.71 13.61
C GLU A 166 -9.48 -7.72 12.59
N PHE A 167 -8.88 -7.75 11.40
CA PHE A 167 -9.33 -8.64 10.32
C PHE A 167 -9.08 -10.12 10.65
N LEU A 168 -8.03 -10.44 11.41
CA LEU A 168 -7.82 -11.78 11.95
C LEU A 168 -8.95 -12.19 12.90
N GLY A 169 -9.35 -11.32 13.82
CA GLY A 169 -10.48 -11.58 14.71
C GLY A 169 -11.78 -11.89 13.95
N HIS A 170 -12.05 -11.14 12.87
CA HIS A 170 -13.22 -11.42 12.02
C HIS A 170 -13.13 -12.74 11.24
N ARG A 171 -11.90 -13.15 10.86
CA ARG A 171 -11.63 -14.40 10.16
C ARG A 171 -11.78 -15.61 11.08
N GLU A 172 -11.23 -15.56 12.30
CA GLU A 172 -11.31 -16.64 13.29
C GLU A 172 -12.76 -16.88 13.74
N ALA A 173 -13.57 -15.82 13.78
CA ALA A 173 -15.02 -15.92 14.00
C ALA A 173 -15.81 -16.43 12.78
N MET A 174 -15.17 -16.88 11.69
CA MET A 174 -15.86 -17.56 10.59
C MET A 174 -15.85 -19.07 10.85
N PRO A 175 -17.01 -19.76 10.83
CA PRO A 175 -17.01 -21.21 10.80
C PRO A 175 -16.29 -21.72 9.54
N GLU A 176 -15.59 -22.85 9.65
CA GLU A 176 -15.03 -23.50 8.47
C GLU A 176 -16.16 -23.87 7.49
N PRO A 177 -15.93 -23.78 6.18
CA PRO A 177 -16.91 -24.23 5.22
C PRO A 177 -17.12 -25.74 5.39
N THR A 178 -18.34 -26.12 5.80
CA THR A 178 -18.85 -27.51 5.80
C THR A 178 -18.84 -28.11 4.40
#